data_AF-A0A2V5Z929-F1
#
_entry.id   AF-A0A2V5Z929-F1
#
_cell.length_a   1.000
_cell.length_b   1.000
_cell.length_c   1.000
_cell.angle_alpha   90.00
_cell.angle_beta   90.00
_cell.angle_gamma   90.00
#
_symmetry.space_group_name_H-M   'P 1'
#
loop_
_entity.id
_entity.type
_entity.pdbx_description
1 polymer ?
#
loop_
_entity_poly.entity_id
_entity_poly.type
_entity_poly.pdbx_seq_one_letter_code
_entity_poly.pdbx_strand_id
1 'polypeptide(L)'
;MKAISNPSANGSSRSESRPLEDNVEKRSKNRKRYISRRSFLGNTIALGAGTMGAGLWASIRTAEASGGLTPGDAALLRFPAALELLEADFWIQYNELGGIQDSEVPGGTGNPDYTEALAALDEDMDQYIHDNTDDEITHHTFLNAYLVSKGAAPANLDPFRTLMGSTATGVNTNLIGHRLTNLTQLTVDTSWWTRYRDDRHNPDFNPNHVFPQAVPTLGVNQHTAIPRTDADTTDPNFLQAIANTAGFHFPTIEQGGNSLYPSLAQRATDVEVLRILISIGPTETMHFQTWSDKAGNAPPLTAVDPVTGVSVTFPDLDVSNELFKKNLIMPEPCPFLSRNLPIVSIIRPTNTEGVATGALAFLTAMGLFIGQSAAFFNYMKQLAQDADAAERECS
;
A
#
# COMPACT_ATOMS: atom_id res chain seq x y z
N MET A 1 5.53 -49.03 -49.34
CA MET A 1 6.29 -49.17 -50.60
C MET A 1 5.52 -48.45 -51.71
N LYS A 2 6.22 -47.55 -52.44
CA LYS A 2 5.98 -46.95 -53.79
C LYS A 2 4.57 -47.12 -54.41
N ALA A 3 3.92 -46.11 -55.01
CA ALA A 3 4.47 -45.09 -55.91
C ALA A 3 3.54 -43.86 -56.07
N ILE A 4 4.17 -42.77 -56.50
CA ILE A 4 3.67 -41.44 -56.87
C ILE A 4 3.15 -41.46 -58.31
N SER A 5 2.13 -40.66 -58.65
CA SER A 5 2.12 -39.81 -59.87
C SER A 5 0.88 -38.92 -59.95
N ASN A 6 1.11 -37.61 -59.96
CA ASN A 6 0.30 -36.63 -60.71
C ASN A 6 0.92 -36.49 -62.11
N PRO A 7 0.15 -36.03 -63.10
CA PRO A 7 0.47 -34.72 -63.65
C PRO A 7 -0.75 -33.87 -64.02
N SER A 8 -0.43 -32.61 -64.26
CA SER A 8 -1.25 -31.41 -64.34
C SER A 8 -1.55 -30.93 -65.77
N ALA A 9 -2.59 -30.09 -65.86
CA ALA A 9 -2.68 -28.83 -66.62
C ALA A 9 -3.46 -28.74 -67.96
N ASN A 10 -4.25 -27.65 -67.99
CA ASN A 10 -4.58 -26.70 -69.08
C ASN A 10 -5.95 -26.76 -69.77
N GLY A 11 -6.62 -25.60 -69.77
CA GLY A 11 -7.72 -25.25 -70.67
C GLY A 11 -8.56 -24.06 -70.20
N SER A 12 -8.16 -22.84 -70.58
CA SER A 12 -8.80 -21.55 -70.29
C SER A 12 -9.93 -21.22 -71.28
N SER A 13 -11.05 -20.65 -70.81
CA SER A 13 -11.76 -19.59 -71.55
C SER A 13 -12.62 -18.69 -70.65
N ARG A 14 -12.26 -17.39 -70.66
CA ARG A 14 -13.04 -16.14 -70.49
C ARG A 14 -14.55 -16.28 -70.73
N SER A 15 -15.46 -15.43 -70.26
CA SER A 15 -15.50 -14.28 -69.35
C SER A 15 -16.97 -13.85 -69.37
N GLU A 16 -17.59 -13.56 -68.24
CA GLU A 16 -18.77 -12.69 -68.22
C GLU A 16 -18.86 -11.98 -66.87
N SER A 17 -19.32 -10.75 -66.94
CA SER A 17 -19.01 -9.68 -66.00
C SER A 17 -20.24 -9.17 -65.27
N ARG A 18 -20.04 -8.84 -63.99
CA ARG A 18 -20.74 -7.87 -63.11
C ARG A 18 -21.78 -8.40 -62.11
N PRO A 19 -21.90 -7.71 -60.95
CA PRO A 19 -21.90 -8.36 -59.64
C PRO A 19 -23.28 -8.45 -59.00
N LEU A 20 -23.46 -9.46 -58.16
CA LEU A 20 -24.56 -9.56 -57.21
C LEU A 20 -24.02 -9.26 -55.81
N GLU A 21 -24.44 -8.12 -55.28
CA GLU A 21 -24.51 -7.89 -53.85
C GLU A 21 -25.56 -8.86 -53.27
N ASP A 22 -25.19 -9.68 -52.29
CA ASP A 22 -26.03 -9.92 -51.12
C ASP A 22 -25.31 -10.73 -50.02
N ASN A 23 -25.10 -10.03 -48.90
CA ASN A 23 -25.43 -10.42 -47.52
C ASN A 23 -24.67 -11.49 -46.70
N VAL A 24 -24.68 -11.20 -45.38
CA VAL A 24 -24.31 -11.99 -44.18
C VAL A 24 -22.82 -11.86 -43.81
N GLU A 25 -22.39 -11.19 -42.73
CA GLU A 25 -22.90 -11.24 -41.36
C GLU A 25 -22.42 -10.04 -40.51
N LYS A 26 -23.35 -9.43 -39.77
CA LYS A 26 -23.10 -8.43 -38.73
C LYS A 26 -22.30 -9.04 -37.57
N ARG A 27 -21.09 -8.55 -37.30
CA ARG A 27 -20.47 -8.65 -35.97
C ARG A 27 -20.41 -7.28 -35.30
N SER A 28 -21.52 -6.94 -34.66
CA SER A 28 -21.64 -5.84 -33.71
C SER A 28 -20.61 -6.02 -32.59
N LYS A 29 -19.57 -5.18 -32.55
CA LYS A 29 -18.71 -5.05 -31.37
C LYS A 29 -19.54 -4.38 -30.27
N ASN A 30 -19.85 -5.14 -29.23
CA ASN A 30 -20.46 -4.62 -28.01
C ASN A 30 -19.57 -3.50 -27.44
N ARG A 31 -20.08 -2.26 -27.45
CA ARG A 31 -19.58 -1.21 -26.55
C ARG A 31 -19.89 -1.66 -25.14
N LYS A 32 -18.87 -2.04 -24.36
CA LYS A 32 -18.97 -2.19 -22.92
C LYS A 32 -19.35 -0.82 -22.36
N ARG A 33 -20.62 -0.64 -21.98
CA ARG A 33 -21.03 0.45 -21.09
C ARG A 33 -20.40 0.14 -19.74
N TYR A 34 -19.40 0.91 -19.35
CA TYR A 34 -19.02 1.01 -17.94
C TYR A 34 -20.23 1.55 -17.20
N ILE A 35 -20.84 0.72 -16.37
CA ILE A 35 -21.81 1.18 -15.38
C ILE A 35 -20.95 1.82 -14.29
N SER A 36 -20.87 3.16 -14.33
CA SER A 36 -20.26 3.94 -13.26
C SER A 36 -20.97 3.61 -11.95
N ARG A 37 -20.21 3.18 -10.93
CA ARG A 37 -20.69 2.93 -9.56
C ARG A 37 -21.06 4.23 -8.81
N ARG A 38 -21.00 5.40 -9.46
CA ARG A 38 -21.27 6.72 -8.87
C ARG A 38 -22.76 7.12 -8.82
N SER A 39 -23.65 6.25 -8.33
CA SER A 39 -25.04 6.67 -8.07
C SER A 39 -25.64 6.26 -6.72
N PHE A 40 -24.84 5.77 -5.77
CA PHE A 40 -25.39 5.37 -4.45
C PHE A 40 -24.85 6.11 -3.22
N LEU A 41 -24.04 7.17 -3.39
CA LEU A 41 -23.69 8.08 -2.29
C LEU A 41 -23.77 9.57 -2.68
N GLY A 42 -24.68 9.90 -3.59
CA GLY A 42 -24.95 11.29 -3.98
C GLY A 42 -25.85 12.00 -2.97
N ASN A 43 -25.31 12.40 -1.82
CA ASN A 43 -25.68 13.62 -1.06
C ASN A 43 -25.06 13.62 0.35
N THR A 44 -23.73 13.82 0.48
CA THR A 44 -23.17 14.61 1.59
C THR A 44 -21.69 14.93 1.38
N ILE A 45 -21.35 16.20 1.59
CA ILE A 45 -20.02 16.78 1.83
C ILE A 45 -19.12 16.95 0.59
N ALA A 46 -19.26 18.11 -0.05
CA ALA A 46 -18.18 18.74 -0.81
C ALA A 46 -17.38 19.62 0.17
N LEU A 47 -16.15 19.23 0.51
CA LEU A 47 -15.20 20.07 1.23
C LEU A 47 -14.01 20.34 0.33
N GLY A 48 -13.97 21.57 -0.19
CA GLY A 48 -12.83 22.10 -0.91
C GLY A 48 -11.65 22.38 0.02
N ALA A 49 -10.45 22.31 -0.56
CA ALA A 49 -9.16 22.53 0.08
C ALA A 49 -9.10 23.85 0.87
N GLY A 50 -8.55 23.77 2.09
CA GLY A 50 -8.17 24.93 2.89
C GLY A 50 -8.54 24.78 4.36
N THR A 51 -7.53 24.52 5.20
CA THR A 51 -7.58 24.53 6.68
C THR A 51 -8.66 23.61 7.30
N MET A 52 -8.27 22.41 7.71
CA MET A 52 -9.06 21.63 8.68
C MET A 52 -8.98 22.30 10.07
N GLY A 53 -9.58 23.48 10.22
CA GLY A 53 -9.73 24.17 11.50
C GLY A 53 -11.07 23.82 12.11
N ALA A 54 -11.09 23.00 13.18
CA ALA A 54 -12.13 22.78 14.21
C ALA A 54 -13.62 22.58 13.81
N GLY A 55 -14.04 22.84 12.56
CA GLY A 55 -15.44 22.97 12.14
C GLY A 55 -16.08 21.68 11.65
N LEU A 56 -15.29 20.63 11.37
CA LEU A 56 -15.82 19.32 10.95
C LEU A 56 -16.27 18.42 12.10
N TRP A 57 -16.17 18.90 13.34
CA TRP A 57 -16.64 18.18 14.53
C TRP A 57 -18.11 18.46 14.85
N ALA A 58 -18.75 19.41 14.17
CA ALA A 58 -20.07 19.92 14.53
C ALA A 58 -21.28 19.13 13.97
N SER A 59 -21.08 18.02 13.25
CA SER A 59 -22.19 17.26 12.65
C SER A 59 -22.16 15.74 12.83
N ILE A 60 -21.31 15.23 13.72
CA ILE A 60 -21.48 13.85 14.19
C ILE A 60 -22.69 13.87 15.14
N ARG A 61 -23.85 13.44 14.65
CA ARG A 61 -24.96 13.07 15.54
C ARG A 61 -24.41 11.99 16.46
N THR A 62 -24.23 12.32 17.73
CA THR A 62 -23.90 11.37 18.78
C THR A 62 -25.01 10.34 18.82
N ALA A 63 -24.79 9.19 18.17
CA ALA A 63 -25.52 7.99 18.51
C ALA A 63 -25.32 7.77 20.01
N GLU A 64 -26.40 7.51 20.76
CA GLU A 64 -26.31 7.23 22.19
C GLU A 64 -25.39 6.02 22.40
N ALA A 65 -24.12 6.27 22.73
CA ALA A 65 -23.18 5.23 23.10
C ALA A 65 -23.55 4.75 24.49
N SER A 66 -24.22 3.60 24.57
CA SER A 66 -24.31 2.86 25.81
C SER A 66 -22.92 2.34 26.18
N GLY A 67 -22.24 3.03 27.09
CA GLY A 67 -20.93 2.65 27.65
C GLY A 67 -19.73 3.35 26.99
N GLY A 68 -18.79 3.80 27.82
CA GLY A 68 -17.47 4.29 27.38
C GLY A 68 -16.48 3.15 27.16
N LEU A 69 -15.41 3.40 26.40
CA LEU A 69 -14.33 2.43 26.20
C LEU A 69 -13.49 2.27 27.48
N THR A 70 -12.97 1.07 27.71
CA THR A 70 -11.85 0.90 28.64
C THR A 70 -10.63 1.68 28.14
N PRO A 71 -9.69 2.09 29.02
CA PRO A 71 -8.45 2.71 28.57
C PRO A 71 -7.67 1.83 27.58
N GLY A 72 -7.70 0.50 27.77
CA GLY A 72 -7.06 -0.46 26.87
C GLY A 72 -7.71 -0.49 25.49
N ASP A 73 -9.02 -0.65 25.41
CA ASP A 73 -9.74 -0.66 24.13
C ASP A 73 -9.62 0.67 23.37
N ALA A 74 -9.63 1.79 24.09
CA ALA A 74 -9.37 3.10 23.49
C ALA A 74 -7.94 3.17 22.92
N ALA A 75 -6.93 2.64 23.63
CA ALA A 75 -5.56 2.61 23.15
C ALA A 75 -5.39 1.71 21.90
N LEU A 76 -6.05 0.56 21.87
CA LEU A 76 -6.06 -0.36 20.73
C LEU A 76 -6.63 0.26 19.44
N LEU A 77 -7.47 1.28 19.54
CA LEU A 77 -7.96 2.03 18.37
C LEU A 77 -7.16 3.31 18.11
N ARG A 78 -6.67 3.97 19.17
CA ARG A 78 -5.97 5.25 19.05
C ARG A 78 -4.58 5.12 18.42
N PHE A 79 -3.88 4.01 18.68
CA PHE A 79 -2.58 3.78 18.03
C PHE A 79 -2.73 3.51 16.52
N PRO A 80 -3.58 2.56 16.06
CA PRO A 80 -3.90 2.44 14.64
C PRO A 80 -4.40 3.74 14.04
N ALA A 81 -5.30 4.48 14.70
CA ALA A 81 -5.77 5.78 14.19
C ALA A 81 -4.65 6.80 13.89
N ALA A 82 -3.52 6.71 14.61
CA ALA A 82 -2.34 7.52 14.34
C ALA A 82 -1.50 6.95 13.19
N LEU A 83 -1.38 5.62 13.09
CA LEU A 83 -0.71 4.97 11.96
C LEU A 83 -1.47 5.20 10.65
N GLU A 84 -2.78 4.99 10.62
CA GLU A 84 -3.64 5.25 9.45
C GLU A 84 -3.56 6.72 8.97
N LEU A 85 -3.33 7.65 9.90
CA LEU A 85 -3.16 9.07 9.55
C LEU A 85 -1.77 9.31 8.90
N LEU A 86 -0.74 8.63 9.38
CA LEU A 86 0.59 8.62 8.73
C LEU A 86 0.53 7.91 7.38
N GLU A 87 -0.28 6.85 7.31
CA GLU A 87 -0.54 6.03 6.14
C GLU A 87 -1.16 6.88 5.02
N ALA A 88 -2.27 7.54 5.32
CA ALA A 88 -2.91 8.49 4.41
C ALA A 88 -1.97 9.62 3.97
N ASP A 89 -1.11 10.18 4.86
CA ASP A 89 -0.17 11.23 4.46
C ASP A 89 0.87 10.75 3.43
N PHE A 90 1.30 9.48 3.49
CA PHE A 90 2.19 8.94 2.47
C PHE A 90 1.44 8.57 1.19
N TRP A 91 0.26 7.96 1.28
CA TRP A 91 -0.52 7.61 0.09
C TRP A 91 -0.97 8.84 -0.69
N ILE A 92 -1.34 9.92 0.00
CA ILE A 92 -1.61 11.22 -0.64
C ILE A 92 -0.38 11.71 -1.42
N GLN A 93 0.85 11.55 -0.91
CA GLN A 93 2.05 11.94 -1.64
C GLN A 93 2.26 11.11 -2.91
N TYR A 94 1.95 9.81 -2.89
CA TYR A 94 1.97 8.99 -4.11
C TYR A 94 0.84 9.35 -5.05
N ASN A 95 -0.38 9.56 -4.54
CA ASN A 95 -1.54 9.91 -5.34
C ASN A 95 -1.35 11.25 -6.06
N GLU A 96 -0.74 12.24 -5.41
CA GLU A 96 -0.41 13.53 -6.02
C GLU A 96 0.43 13.42 -7.30
N LEU A 97 1.34 12.44 -7.34
CA LEU A 97 2.30 12.28 -8.43
C LEU A 97 1.90 11.17 -9.41
N GLY A 98 1.48 10.02 -8.92
CA GLY A 98 1.28 8.80 -9.70
C GLY A 98 -0.16 8.26 -9.73
N GLY A 99 -1.07 8.80 -8.92
CA GLY A 99 -2.46 8.35 -8.84
C GLY A 99 -3.43 9.11 -9.76
N ILE A 100 -4.72 8.82 -9.63
CA ILE A 100 -5.78 9.49 -10.38
C ILE A 100 -6.06 10.87 -9.79
N GLN A 101 -6.08 11.89 -10.67
CA GLN A 101 -6.35 13.28 -10.27
C GLN A 101 -7.85 13.58 -10.42
N ASP A 102 -8.61 13.35 -9.34
CA ASP A 102 -10.03 13.69 -9.30
C ASP A 102 -10.44 14.36 -7.97
N SER A 103 -11.73 14.35 -7.63
CA SER A 103 -12.27 14.99 -6.43
C SER A 103 -12.56 14.02 -5.28
N GLU A 104 -12.27 12.72 -5.45
CA GLU A 104 -12.58 11.67 -4.47
C GLU A 104 -11.63 11.76 -3.27
N VAL A 105 -10.34 11.88 -3.53
CA VAL A 105 -9.29 12.04 -2.52
C VAL A 105 -8.44 13.29 -2.78
N PRO A 106 -7.75 13.85 -1.76
CA PRO A 106 -6.75 14.88 -1.97
C PRO A 106 -5.67 14.41 -2.96
N GLY A 107 -5.38 15.26 -3.93
CA GLY A 107 -4.41 14.98 -4.98
C GLY A 107 -3.66 16.24 -5.42
N GLY A 108 -2.89 16.07 -6.46
CA GLY A 108 -2.06 17.10 -7.08
C GLY A 108 -2.54 17.36 -8.49
N THR A 109 -1.59 17.53 -9.42
CA THR A 109 -1.86 17.57 -10.85
C THR A 109 -1.23 16.40 -11.60
N GLY A 110 -0.58 15.46 -10.89
CA GLY A 110 0.13 14.32 -11.46
C GLY A 110 1.49 14.68 -12.08
N ASN A 111 2.34 13.67 -12.20
CA ASN A 111 3.64 13.74 -12.87
C ASN A 111 3.70 12.65 -13.96
N PRO A 112 3.50 13.00 -15.25
CA PRO A 112 3.35 12.01 -16.32
C PRO A 112 4.52 11.03 -16.44
N ASP A 113 5.76 11.52 -16.27
CA ASP A 113 6.96 10.67 -16.39
C ASP A 113 7.02 9.64 -15.24
N TYR A 114 6.68 10.08 -14.03
CA TYR A 114 6.62 9.18 -12.87
C TYR A 114 5.45 8.19 -12.95
N THR A 115 4.28 8.63 -13.43
CA THR A 115 3.15 7.74 -13.70
C THR A 115 3.52 6.68 -14.74
N GLU A 116 4.24 7.04 -15.81
CA GLU A 116 4.71 6.08 -16.81
C GLU A 116 5.72 5.09 -16.22
N ALA A 117 6.64 5.56 -15.37
CA ALA A 117 7.60 4.69 -14.68
C ALA A 117 6.92 3.71 -13.70
N LEU A 118 5.86 4.15 -12.99
CA LEU A 118 5.03 3.29 -12.16
C LEU A 118 4.28 2.26 -13.01
N ALA A 119 3.75 2.65 -14.18
CA ALA A 119 3.00 1.78 -15.07
C ALA A 119 3.83 0.59 -15.62
N ALA A 120 5.15 0.64 -15.51
CA ALA A 120 6.02 -0.51 -15.79
C ALA A 120 5.83 -1.68 -14.79
N LEU A 121 5.28 -1.42 -13.60
CA LEU A 121 4.93 -2.43 -12.60
C LEU A 121 3.58 -3.08 -12.92
N ASP A 122 2.58 -2.28 -13.28
CA ASP A 122 1.23 -2.70 -13.70
C ASP A 122 0.54 -1.51 -14.40
N GLU A 123 -0.28 -1.76 -15.42
CA GLU A 123 -0.88 -0.65 -16.19
C GLU A 123 -1.93 0.14 -15.37
N ASP A 124 -2.46 -0.46 -14.30
CA ASP A 124 -3.49 0.12 -13.43
C ASP A 124 -2.92 0.68 -12.10
N MET A 125 -1.60 0.95 -12.03
CA MET A 125 -0.96 1.47 -10.81
C MET A 125 -1.60 2.77 -10.29
N ASP A 126 -2.05 3.64 -11.17
CA ASP A 126 -2.70 4.90 -10.80
C ASP A 126 -4.03 4.67 -10.06
N GLN A 127 -4.82 3.68 -10.49
CA GLN A 127 -6.07 3.27 -9.86
C GLN A 127 -5.80 2.64 -8.49
N TYR A 128 -4.82 1.73 -8.38
CA TYR A 128 -4.51 1.10 -7.10
C TYR A 128 -4.01 2.11 -6.07
N ILE A 129 -3.15 3.06 -6.48
CA ILE A 129 -2.68 4.14 -5.60
C ILE A 129 -3.86 4.99 -5.12
N HIS A 130 -4.76 5.35 -6.04
CA HIS A 130 -5.93 6.18 -5.73
C HIS A 130 -6.90 5.49 -4.77
N ASP A 131 -7.26 4.23 -5.04
CA ASP A 131 -8.17 3.44 -4.21
C ASP A 131 -7.60 3.21 -2.81
N ASN A 132 -6.31 2.86 -2.70
CA ASN A 132 -5.67 2.69 -1.40
C ASN A 132 -5.64 4.01 -0.63
N THR A 133 -5.40 5.14 -1.33
CA THR A 133 -5.45 6.46 -0.69
C THR A 133 -6.83 6.76 -0.10
N ASP A 134 -7.92 6.39 -0.78
CA ASP A 134 -9.28 6.55 -0.25
C ASP A 134 -9.48 5.71 1.00
N ASP A 135 -9.12 4.42 0.94
CA ASP A 135 -9.25 3.50 2.07
C ASP A 135 -8.55 4.05 3.32
N GLU A 136 -7.30 4.52 3.21
CA GLU A 136 -6.57 5.02 4.39
C GLU A 136 -7.14 6.31 4.97
N ILE A 137 -7.65 7.19 4.11
CA ILE A 137 -8.37 8.38 4.56
C ILE A 137 -9.62 7.98 5.35
N THR A 138 -10.34 6.96 4.89
CA THR A 138 -11.52 6.47 5.60
C THR A 138 -11.17 5.75 6.89
N HIS A 139 -10.10 4.96 6.94
CA HIS A 139 -9.64 4.26 8.16
C HIS A 139 -9.36 5.24 9.29
N HIS A 140 -8.47 6.23 9.07
CA HIS A 140 -8.13 7.17 10.14
C HIS A 140 -9.32 8.07 10.51
N THR A 141 -10.16 8.45 9.53
CA THR A 141 -11.32 9.29 9.80
C THR A 141 -12.35 8.56 10.65
N PHE A 142 -12.64 7.30 10.31
CA PHE A 142 -13.56 6.47 11.06
C PHE A 142 -13.06 6.19 12.48
N LEU A 143 -11.81 5.75 12.64
CA LEU A 143 -11.26 5.43 13.96
C LEU A 143 -11.28 6.64 14.91
N ASN A 144 -10.88 7.81 14.43
CA ASN A 144 -10.91 9.04 15.22
C ASN A 144 -12.34 9.49 15.57
N ALA A 145 -13.27 9.39 14.62
CA ALA A 145 -14.69 9.69 14.88
C ALA A 145 -15.30 8.73 15.90
N TYR A 146 -14.98 7.43 15.80
CA TYR A 146 -15.44 6.40 16.73
C TYR A 146 -14.92 6.67 18.15
N LEU A 147 -13.62 6.93 18.32
CA LEU A 147 -13.01 7.30 19.60
C LEU A 147 -13.75 8.49 20.24
N VAL A 148 -13.96 9.56 19.49
CA VAL A 148 -14.66 10.76 19.98
C VAL A 148 -16.12 10.45 20.33
N SER A 149 -16.81 9.62 19.54
CA SER A 149 -18.18 9.21 19.84
C SER A 149 -18.33 8.44 21.17
N LYS A 150 -17.26 7.78 21.61
CA LYS A 150 -17.17 7.07 22.90
C LYS A 150 -16.57 7.91 24.03
N GLY A 151 -16.30 9.19 23.78
CA GLY A 151 -15.68 10.10 24.76
C GLY A 151 -14.17 9.89 24.96
N ALA A 152 -13.51 9.12 24.08
CA ALA A 152 -12.06 8.91 24.10
C ALA A 152 -11.35 9.98 23.25
N ALA A 153 -10.05 10.19 23.53
CA ALA A 153 -9.23 11.12 22.76
C ALA A 153 -8.88 10.54 21.37
N PRO A 154 -9.01 11.33 20.29
CA PRO A 154 -8.54 10.92 18.97
C PRO A 154 -7.00 10.93 18.92
N ALA A 155 -6.44 10.34 17.87
CA ALA A 155 -5.09 10.62 17.43
C ALA A 155 -5.05 12.01 16.76
N ASN A 156 -4.07 12.84 17.12
CA ASN A 156 -3.84 14.13 16.49
C ASN A 156 -2.36 14.33 16.17
N LEU A 157 -2.04 14.37 14.88
CA LEU A 157 -0.67 14.56 14.38
C LEU A 157 -0.47 15.92 13.69
N ASP A 158 -1.50 16.77 13.61
CA ASP A 158 -1.42 18.07 12.91
C ASP A 158 -0.26 18.97 13.38
N PRO A 159 0.09 19.03 14.69
CA PRO A 159 1.25 19.81 15.14
C PRO A 159 2.60 19.36 14.57
N PHE A 160 2.67 18.16 13.97
CA PHE A 160 3.90 17.55 13.45
C PHE A 160 3.99 17.58 11.92
N ARG A 161 3.06 18.26 11.24
CA ARG A 161 3.07 18.49 9.79
C ARG A 161 4.15 19.49 9.41
N THR A 162 5.39 19.03 9.38
CA THR A 162 6.59 19.87 9.20
C THR A 162 7.56 19.36 8.15
N LEU A 163 7.37 18.15 7.62
CA LEU A 163 8.30 17.58 6.65
C LEU A 163 8.07 18.16 5.25
N MET A 164 9.16 18.24 4.46
CA MET A 164 9.15 18.93 3.17
C MET A 164 8.29 18.26 2.11
N GLY A 165 8.37 16.93 2.00
CA GLY A 165 7.81 16.19 0.86
C GLY A 165 8.56 16.47 -0.46
N SER A 166 7.96 16.04 -1.57
CA SER A 166 8.45 16.37 -2.92
C SER A 166 8.11 17.81 -3.31
N THR A 167 8.95 18.38 -4.17
CA THR A 167 8.73 19.68 -4.84
C THR A 167 8.70 19.55 -6.36
N ALA A 168 8.60 18.32 -6.88
CA ALA A 168 8.46 18.06 -8.31
C ALA A 168 7.11 18.58 -8.83
N THR A 169 7.05 18.86 -10.12
CA THR A 169 5.80 19.14 -10.84
C THR A 169 4.83 17.98 -10.61
N GLY A 170 3.59 18.32 -10.29
CA GLY A 170 2.54 17.34 -9.97
C GLY A 170 2.08 17.38 -8.53
N VAL A 171 2.92 17.79 -7.58
CA VAL A 171 2.53 17.81 -6.16
C VAL A 171 1.49 18.89 -5.84
N ASN A 172 0.77 18.70 -4.74
CA ASN A 172 -0.02 19.78 -4.14
C ASN A 172 0.91 20.76 -3.42
N THR A 173 1.17 21.90 -4.06
CA THR A 173 2.11 22.92 -3.55
C THR A 173 1.74 23.49 -2.17
N ASN A 174 0.47 23.40 -1.74
CA ASN A 174 0.05 23.83 -0.40
C ASN A 174 0.53 22.87 0.70
N LEU A 175 0.93 21.65 0.36
CA LEU A 175 1.39 20.64 1.29
C LEU A 175 2.93 20.52 1.35
N ILE A 176 3.65 21.32 0.56
CA ILE A 176 5.11 21.43 0.66
C ILE A 176 5.46 22.01 2.04
N GLY A 177 6.30 21.29 2.80
CA GLY A 177 6.65 21.67 4.18
C GLY A 177 5.60 21.31 5.23
N HIS A 178 4.54 20.60 4.84
CA HIS A 178 3.41 20.24 5.71
C HIS A 178 3.10 18.73 5.74
N ARG A 179 4.12 17.90 5.47
CA ARG A 179 4.01 16.43 5.52
C ARG A 179 4.31 15.87 6.91
N LEU A 180 3.81 14.67 7.15
CA LEU A 180 4.14 13.85 8.32
C LEU A 180 5.18 12.80 8.00
N THR A 181 5.22 12.31 6.76
CA THR A 181 6.11 11.23 6.32
C THR A 181 7.14 11.70 5.30
N ASN A 182 8.31 11.04 5.30
CA ASN A 182 9.42 11.27 4.38
C ASN A 182 9.55 10.09 3.41
N LEU A 183 9.34 10.35 2.12
CA LEU A 183 9.46 9.35 1.05
C LEU A 183 10.75 9.46 0.22
N THR A 184 11.69 10.28 0.69
CA THR A 184 12.90 10.64 -0.08
C THR A 184 14.20 10.12 0.54
N GLN A 185 14.11 9.52 1.73
CA GLN A 185 15.25 8.99 2.49
C GLN A 185 14.92 7.65 3.16
N LEU A 186 14.49 6.68 2.37
CA LEU A 186 13.97 5.39 2.84
C LEU A 186 15.03 4.28 2.82
N THR A 187 15.07 3.46 3.87
CA THR A 187 15.75 2.15 3.91
C THR A 187 14.67 1.07 3.90
N VAL A 188 14.35 0.50 2.73
CA VAL A 188 13.14 -0.35 2.58
C VAL A 188 13.48 -1.81 2.87
N ASP A 189 12.90 -2.35 3.95
CA ASP A 189 12.97 -3.78 4.24
C ASP A 189 12.06 -4.56 3.27
N THR A 190 12.68 -5.40 2.44
CA THR A 190 12.06 -6.30 1.47
C THR A 190 12.05 -7.76 1.93
N SER A 191 12.36 -8.02 3.21
CA SER A 191 12.40 -9.38 3.77
C SER A 191 11.01 -10.00 3.90
N TRP A 192 9.95 -9.19 3.87
CA TRP A 192 8.56 -9.67 3.78
C TRP A 192 8.37 -10.62 2.60
N TRP A 193 9.09 -10.40 1.50
CA TRP A 193 9.00 -11.22 0.29
C TRP A 193 9.34 -12.68 0.57
N THR A 194 10.52 -12.92 1.14
CA THR A 194 10.99 -14.28 1.46
C THR A 194 10.33 -14.79 2.73
N ARG A 195 9.99 -13.90 3.68
CA ARG A 195 9.22 -14.25 4.87
C ARG A 195 7.96 -15.00 4.49
N TYR A 196 7.16 -14.50 3.55
CA TYR A 196 5.93 -15.16 3.13
C TYR A 196 6.12 -16.40 2.24
N ARG A 197 7.34 -16.67 1.77
CA ARG A 197 7.69 -17.82 0.91
C ARG A 197 8.53 -18.89 1.62
N ASP A 198 8.94 -18.66 2.87
CA ASP A 198 9.68 -19.62 3.70
C ASP A 198 8.70 -20.54 4.43
N ASP A 199 8.84 -21.87 4.23
CA ASP A 199 7.99 -22.89 4.83
C ASP A 199 8.47 -23.42 6.19
N ARG A 200 9.64 -22.96 6.66
CA ARG A 200 10.35 -23.46 7.84
C ARG A 200 10.35 -22.49 9.01
N HIS A 201 10.24 -21.19 8.71
CA HIS A 201 10.38 -20.12 9.70
C HIS A 201 9.13 -19.26 9.80
N ASN A 202 8.83 -18.85 11.03
CA ASN A 202 7.81 -17.85 11.35
C ASN A 202 8.46 -16.88 12.35
N PRO A 203 8.39 -15.54 12.14
CA PRO A 203 8.94 -14.57 13.09
C PRO A 203 8.52 -14.83 14.56
N ASP A 204 7.29 -15.29 14.78
CA ASP A 204 6.76 -15.60 16.12
C ASP A 204 7.47 -16.81 16.78
N PHE A 205 8.02 -17.73 15.98
CA PHE A 205 8.69 -18.97 16.43
C PHE A 205 10.21 -18.93 16.27
N ASN A 206 10.70 -18.00 15.44
CA ASN A 206 12.08 -17.89 15.00
C ASN A 206 12.51 -16.42 15.03
N PRO A 207 12.45 -15.72 16.18
CA PRO A 207 12.70 -14.27 16.25
C PRO A 207 14.13 -13.87 15.86
N ASN A 208 15.08 -14.82 15.90
CA ASN A 208 16.48 -14.59 15.50
C ASN A 208 16.76 -15.00 14.04
N HIS A 209 15.77 -15.50 13.31
CA HIS A 209 15.94 -15.84 11.91
C HIS A 209 15.91 -14.56 11.05
N VAL A 210 16.93 -14.38 10.22
CA VAL A 210 17.02 -13.26 9.30
C VAL A 210 16.54 -13.73 7.93
N PHE A 211 15.35 -13.28 7.55
CA PHE A 211 14.78 -13.54 6.23
C PHE A 211 15.59 -12.78 5.16
N PRO A 212 15.96 -13.42 4.05
CA PRO A 212 16.71 -12.74 2.98
C PRO A 212 15.91 -11.59 2.35
N GLN A 213 16.61 -10.50 2.02
CA GLN A 213 16.04 -9.37 1.28
C GLN A 213 15.82 -9.76 -0.19
N ALA A 214 14.64 -9.47 -0.76
CA ALA A 214 14.42 -9.61 -2.21
C ALA A 214 15.25 -8.62 -3.01
N VAL A 215 15.45 -7.41 -2.47
CA VAL A 215 16.31 -6.37 -3.04
C VAL A 215 17.34 -5.94 -1.99
N PRO A 216 18.48 -6.65 -1.87
CA PRO A 216 19.44 -6.40 -0.79
C PRO A 216 20.00 -4.97 -0.73
N THR A 217 20.17 -4.32 -1.88
CA THR A 217 20.68 -2.93 -1.96
C THR A 217 19.66 -1.89 -1.49
N LEU A 218 18.37 -2.24 -1.49
CA LEU A 218 17.30 -1.34 -1.05
C LEU A 218 17.11 -1.36 0.48
N GLY A 219 17.44 -2.48 1.11
CA GLY A 219 17.45 -2.64 2.58
C GLY A 219 18.65 -2.01 3.28
N VAL A 220 19.49 -1.26 2.57
CA VAL A 220 20.65 -0.53 3.11
C VAL A 220 20.73 0.85 2.46
N ASN A 221 21.36 1.82 3.13
CA ASN A 221 21.39 3.24 2.71
C ASN A 221 19.99 3.85 2.57
N GLN A 222 19.93 5.10 2.08
CA GLN A 222 18.68 5.85 1.91
C GLN A 222 18.39 6.04 0.43
N HIS A 223 17.14 5.77 0.05
CA HIS A 223 16.64 5.80 -1.32
C HIS A 223 15.41 6.71 -1.40
N THR A 224 15.16 7.28 -2.57
CA THR A 224 13.94 8.06 -2.81
C THR A 224 12.91 7.20 -3.52
N ALA A 225 11.68 7.21 -3.02
CA ALA A 225 10.54 6.50 -3.61
C ALA A 225 9.60 7.42 -4.39
N ILE A 226 9.85 8.73 -4.37
CA ILE A 226 9.19 9.72 -5.22
C ILE A 226 10.26 10.66 -5.81
N PRO A 227 10.02 11.33 -6.95
CA PRO A 227 10.89 12.40 -7.42
C PRO A 227 10.97 13.50 -6.35
N ARG A 228 12.17 13.95 -5.96
CA ARG A 228 12.36 15.05 -5.00
C ARG A 228 12.07 16.40 -5.65
N THR A 229 12.48 16.52 -6.91
CA THR A 229 12.31 17.67 -7.80
C THR A 229 12.18 17.15 -9.24
N ASP A 230 11.87 18.03 -10.20
CA ASP A 230 11.86 17.67 -11.63
C ASP A 230 13.22 17.21 -12.17
N ALA A 231 14.33 17.46 -11.47
CA ALA A 231 15.63 16.93 -11.89
C ALA A 231 15.66 15.40 -11.86
N ASP A 232 14.91 14.77 -10.95
CA ASP A 232 14.85 13.32 -10.81
C ASP A 232 14.06 12.64 -11.94
N THR A 233 13.28 13.40 -12.73
CA THR A 233 12.53 12.84 -13.88
C THR A 233 13.32 12.87 -15.19
N THR A 234 14.52 13.47 -15.18
CA THR A 234 15.31 13.68 -16.41
C THR A 234 16.15 12.47 -16.85
N ASP A 235 16.44 11.54 -15.93
CA ASP A 235 17.11 10.27 -16.23
C ASP A 235 16.10 9.11 -16.11
N PRO A 236 15.66 8.53 -17.24
CA PRO A 236 14.67 7.45 -17.23
C PRO A 236 15.11 6.22 -16.41
N ASN A 237 16.41 5.91 -16.35
CA ASN A 237 16.89 4.75 -15.59
C ASN A 237 16.83 5.01 -14.08
N PHE A 238 17.18 6.23 -13.65
CA PHE A 238 17.02 6.61 -12.24
C PHE A 238 15.55 6.78 -11.86
N LEU A 239 14.73 7.39 -12.71
CA LEU A 239 13.29 7.52 -12.47
C LEU A 239 12.60 6.15 -12.32
N GLN A 240 12.97 5.17 -13.16
CA GLN A 240 12.48 3.80 -12.99
C GLN A 240 12.97 3.18 -11.67
N ALA A 241 14.19 3.50 -11.21
CA ALA A 241 14.66 3.07 -9.90
C ALA A 241 13.80 3.65 -8.76
N ILE A 242 13.39 4.93 -8.87
CA ILE A 242 12.47 5.58 -7.91
C ILE A 242 11.11 4.86 -7.90
N ALA A 243 10.54 4.60 -9.08
CA ALA A 243 9.27 3.87 -9.20
C ALA A 243 9.36 2.44 -8.65
N ASN A 244 10.48 1.74 -8.90
CA ASN A 244 10.73 0.42 -8.33
C ASN A 244 10.88 0.49 -6.80
N THR A 245 11.55 1.52 -6.26
CA THR A 245 11.62 1.75 -4.82
C THR A 245 10.23 1.94 -4.23
N ALA A 246 9.34 2.71 -4.90
CA ALA A 246 7.94 2.84 -4.50
C ALA A 246 7.22 1.48 -4.52
N GLY A 247 7.36 0.72 -5.60
CA GLY A 247 6.77 -0.61 -5.74
C GLY A 247 7.15 -1.58 -4.61
N PHE A 248 8.38 -1.52 -4.10
CA PHE A 248 8.79 -2.30 -2.93
C PHE A 248 8.43 -1.65 -1.60
N HIS A 249 8.26 -0.33 -1.54
CA HIS A 249 7.85 0.38 -0.34
C HIS A 249 6.38 0.17 0.01
N PHE A 250 5.48 0.12 -0.98
CA PHE A 250 4.04 -0.14 -0.77
C PHE A 250 3.78 -1.39 0.09
N PRO A 251 4.21 -2.61 -0.29
CA PRO A 251 3.98 -3.79 0.55
C PRO A 251 4.77 -3.74 1.87
N THR A 252 5.87 -2.97 1.93
CA THR A 252 6.65 -2.82 3.16
C THR A 252 5.86 -2.11 4.25
N ILE A 253 5.02 -1.12 3.91
CA ILE A 253 4.12 -0.49 4.86
C ILE A 253 2.92 -1.39 5.17
N GLU A 254 2.27 -1.88 4.12
CA GLU A 254 0.98 -2.58 4.18
C GLU A 254 1.09 -3.93 4.93
N GLN A 255 2.28 -4.54 4.94
CA GLN A 255 2.53 -5.70 5.81
C GLN A 255 2.33 -5.36 7.29
N GLY A 256 2.56 -4.09 7.65
CA GLY A 256 2.47 -3.54 9.00
C GLY A 256 1.04 -3.58 9.48
N GLY A 257 0.11 -2.97 8.75
CA GLY A 257 -1.34 -3.04 9.02
C GLY A 257 -1.85 -4.49 9.02
N ASN A 258 -1.48 -5.24 7.98
CA ASN A 258 -1.83 -6.65 7.83
C ASN A 258 -1.47 -7.51 9.07
N SER A 259 -0.32 -7.28 9.71
CA SER A 259 0.06 -7.97 10.96
C SER A 259 -0.45 -7.29 12.24
N LEU A 260 -0.50 -5.96 12.28
CA LEU A 260 -0.83 -5.21 13.49
C LEU A 260 -2.28 -5.42 13.91
N TYR A 261 -3.24 -5.27 12.99
CA TYR A 261 -4.67 -5.41 13.30
C TYR A 261 -5.03 -6.76 13.93
N PRO A 262 -4.65 -7.93 13.38
CA PRO A 262 -4.94 -9.21 14.02
C PRO A 262 -4.19 -9.40 15.35
N SER A 263 -3.00 -8.81 15.52
CA SER A 263 -2.31 -8.81 16.82
C SER A 263 -3.05 -7.97 17.87
N LEU A 264 -3.52 -6.77 17.52
CA LEU A 264 -4.27 -5.90 18.43
C LEU A 264 -5.67 -6.46 18.74
N ALA A 265 -6.33 -7.09 17.76
CA ALA A 265 -7.64 -7.72 17.92
C ALA A 265 -7.64 -8.77 19.05
N GLN A 266 -6.54 -9.51 19.22
CA GLN A 266 -6.40 -10.50 20.29
C GLN A 266 -6.41 -9.87 21.70
N ARG A 267 -6.10 -8.57 21.80
CA ARG A 267 -6.02 -7.80 23.05
C ARG A 267 -7.33 -7.06 23.38
N ALA A 268 -8.28 -6.99 22.45
CA ALA A 268 -9.53 -6.26 22.63
C ALA A 268 -10.47 -6.98 23.62
N THR A 269 -11.07 -6.20 24.52
CA THR A 269 -12.09 -6.65 25.46
C THR A 269 -13.48 -6.32 24.92
N ASP A 270 -13.66 -5.10 24.42
CA ASP A 270 -14.92 -4.64 23.87
C ASP A 270 -15.20 -5.28 22.50
N VAL A 271 -16.43 -5.79 22.32
CA VAL A 271 -16.83 -6.52 21.12
C VAL A 271 -16.96 -5.62 19.89
N GLU A 272 -17.27 -4.33 20.05
CA GLU A 272 -17.28 -3.36 18.96
C GLU A 272 -15.85 -3.00 18.55
N VAL A 273 -14.94 -2.82 19.51
CA VAL A 273 -13.50 -2.62 19.23
C VAL A 273 -12.91 -3.83 18.52
N LEU A 274 -13.18 -5.05 18.99
CA LEU A 274 -12.79 -6.28 18.30
C LEU A 274 -13.35 -6.29 16.88
N ARG A 275 -14.63 -5.97 16.69
CA ARG A 275 -15.28 -5.92 15.38
C ARG A 275 -14.59 -4.93 14.45
N ILE A 276 -14.21 -3.75 14.93
CA ILE A 276 -13.49 -2.74 14.14
C ILE A 276 -12.14 -3.31 13.69
N LEU A 277 -11.34 -3.83 14.62
CA LEU A 277 -9.99 -4.33 14.32
C LEU A 277 -10.00 -5.50 13.32
N ILE A 278 -10.94 -6.44 13.47
CA ILE A 278 -11.07 -7.58 12.54
C ILE A 278 -11.78 -7.24 11.23
N SER A 279 -12.31 -6.02 11.08
CA SER A 279 -12.94 -5.56 9.83
C SER A 279 -11.99 -4.71 8.99
N ILE A 280 -11.17 -3.87 9.63
CA ILE A 280 -10.10 -3.12 8.95
C ILE A 280 -8.91 -4.04 8.65
N GLY A 281 -8.49 -4.91 9.57
CA GLY A 281 -7.34 -5.78 9.30
C GLY A 281 -7.38 -6.56 7.97
N PRO A 282 -8.52 -7.13 7.54
CA PRO A 282 -8.62 -7.76 6.24
C PRO A 282 -8.52 -6.82 5.03
N THR A 283 -8.84 -5.53 5.14
CA THR A 283 -8.63 -4.56 4.03
C THR A 283 -7.14 -4.30 3.83
N GLU A 284 -6.38 -4.11 4.92
CA GLU A 284 -4.90 -4.06 4.90
C GLU A 284 -4.27 -5.33 4.27
N THR A 285 -4.85 -6.50 4.54
CA THR A 285 -4.41 -7.75 3.89
C THR A 285 -4.64 -7.71 2.38
N MET A 286 -5.73 -7.10 1.90
CA MET A 286 -6.00 -6.93 0.47
C MET A 286 -5.02 -5.96 -0.17
N HIS A 287 -4.72 -4.85 0.50
CA HIS A 287 -3.70 -3.89 0.09
C HIS A 287 -2.33 -4.58 -0.02
N PHE A 288 -1.86 -5.19 1.07
CA PHE A 288 -0.58 -5.92 1.08
C PHE A 288 -0.48 -6.96 -0.05
N GLN A 289 -1.52 -7.78 -0.25
CA GLN A 289 -1.51 -8.80 -1.29
C GLN A 289 -1.44 -8.19 -2.70
N THR A 290 -2.12 -7.07 -2.93
CA THR A 290 -2.08 -6.34 -4.20
C THR A 290 -0.67 -5.83 -4.46
N TRP A 291 -0.08 -5.12 -3.51
CA TRP A 291 1.24 -4.53 -3.67
C TRP A 291 2.38 -5.56 -3.69
N SER A 292 2.24 -6.65 -2.93
CA SER A 292 3.18 -7.78 -2.92
C SER A 292 3.28 -8.43 -4.30
N ASP A 293 2.16 -8.57 -5.02
CA ASP A 293 2.14 -9.02 -6.43
C ASP A 293 2.84 -8.00 -7.34
N LYS A 294 2.48 -6.71 -7.24
CA LYS A 294 2.98 -5.67 -8.15
C LYS A 294 4.48 -5.40 -7.98
N ALA A 295 5.00 -5.49 -6.76
CA ALA A 295 6.44 -5.38 -6.49
C ALA A 295 7.27 -6.38 -7.31
N GLY A 296 6.71 -7.57 -7.58
CA GLY A 296 7.38 -8.61 -8.39
C GLY A 296 7.61 -8.22 -9.85
N ASN A 297 6.88 -7.23 -10.36
CA ASN A 297 6.98 -6.78 -11.75
C ASN A 297 8.05 -5.71 -11.96
N ALA A 298 8.73 -5.23 -10.90
CA ALA A 298 9.81 -4.27 -10.99
C ALA A 298 10.87 -4.70 -12.04
N PRO A 299 11.10 -3.89 -13.10
CA PRO A 299 12.12 -4.20 -14.08
C PRO A 299 13.52 -4.28 -13.43
N PRO A 300 14.33 -5.29 -13.76
CA PRO A 300 15.68 -5.39 -13.23
C PRO A 300 16.54 -4.25 -13.77
N LEU A 301 17.20 -3.52 -12.88
CA LEU A 301 18.05 -2.39 -13.24
C LEU A 301 19.09 -2.10 -12.17
N THR A 302 20.09 -1.30 -12.52
CA THR A 302 20.96 -0.64 -11.54
C THR A 302 21.01 0.85 -11.85
N ALA A 303 20.85 1.67 -10.83
CA ALA A 303 20.93 3.11 -10.93
C ALA A 303 21.79 3.67 -9.79
N VAL A 304 22.37 4.84 -10.03
CA VAL A 304 23.07 5.63 -9.02
C VAL A 304 22.31 6.93 -8.87
N ASP A 305 21.93 7.26 -7.64
CA ASP A 305 21.28 8.52 -7.33
C ASP A 305 22.26 9.67 -7.62
N PRO A 306 21.93 10.58 -8.57
CA PRO A 306 22.81 11.68 -8.95
C PRO A 306 23.02 12.71 -7.82
N VAL A 307 22.17 12.72 -6.80
CA VAL A 307 22.26 13.65 -5.66
C VAL A 307 23.09 13.05 -4.52
N THR A 308 22.86 11.78 -4.18
CA THR A 308 23.49 11.15 -3.00
C THR A 308 24.69 10.26 -3.35
N GLY A 309 24.81 9.82 -4.60
CA GLY A 309 25.80 8.83 -5.04
C GLY A 309 25.48 7.40 -4.58
N VAL A 310 24.34 7.16 -3.94
CA VAL A 310 23.91 5.82 -3.51
C VAL A 310 23.52 5.00 -4.74
N SER A 311 24.00 3.76 -4.82
CA SER A 311 23.61 2.81 -5.86
C SER A 311 22.50 1.89 -5.35
N VAL A 312 21.52 1.62 -6.21
CA VAL A 312 20.48 0.61 -6.00
C VAL A 312 20.45 -0.35 -7.18
N THR A 313 20.25 -1.63 -6.90
CA THR A 313 20.16 -2.72 -7.88
C THR A 313 18.93 -3.55 -7.59
N PHE A 314 17.97 -3.53 -8.53
CA PHE A 314 16.80 -4.40 -8.54
C PHE A 314 17.15 -5.67 -9.32
N PRO A 315 17.16 -6.86 -8.68
CA PRO A 315 17.44 -8.11 -9.36
C PRO A 315 16.24 -8.56 -10.20
N ASP A 316 16.49 -9.47 -11.14
CA ASP A 316 15.40 -10.22 -11.76
C ASP A 316 14.88 -11.27 -10.78
N LEU A 317 13.58 -11.19 -10.46
CA LEU A 317 12.88 -12.11 -9.57
C LEU A 317 12.17 -13.25 -10.32
N ASP A 318 12.30 -13.34 -11.65
CA ASP A 318 11.91 -14.52 -12.42
C ASP A 318 13.01 -15.61 -12.36
N VAL A 319 13.14 -16.20 -11.17
CA VAL A 319 14.21 -17.18 -10.88
C VAL A 319 13.64 -18.54 -10.50
N SER A 320 14.49 -19.58 -10.59
CA SER A 320 14.12 -20.94 -10.20
C SER A 320 14.00 -21.14 -8.69
N ASN A 321 14.65 -20.29 -7.89
CA ASN A 321 14.54 -20.33 -6.44
C ASN A 321 13.16 -19.84 -5.99
N GLU A 322 12.35 -20.73 -5.44
CA GLU A 322 10.97 -20.46 -5.02
C GLU A 322 10.87 -19.31 -4.00
N LEU A 323 11.89 -19.10 -3.16
CA LEU A 323 11.92 -17.97 -2.21
C LEU A 323 11.86 -16.60 -2.89
N PHE A 324 12.36 -16.50 -4.12
CA PHE A 324 12.45 -15.23 -4.86
C PHE A 324 11.54 -15.18 -6.09
N LYS A 325 10.90 -16.30 -6.45
CA LYS A 325 10.12 -16.41 -7.68
C LYS A 325 8.87 -15.54 -7.64
N LYS A 326 8.81 -14.54 -8.53
CA LYS A 326 7.75 -13.51 -8.53
C LYS A 326 6.31 -14.00 -8.71
N ASN A 327 6.10 -15.11 -9.42
CA ASN A 327 4.74 -15.62 -9.65
C ASN A 327 4.18 -16.51 -8.53
N LEU A 328 4.95 -16.76 -7.45
CA LEU A 328 4.47 -17.43 -6.25
C LEU A 328 3.91 -16.38 -5.30
N ILE A 329 2.67 -15.95 -5.53
CA ILE A 329 2.05 -14.79 -4.88
C ILE A 329 1.25 -15.14 -3.62
N MET A 330 0.97 -16.43 -3.39
CA MET A 330 0.26 -16.91 -2.21
C MET A 330 1.27 -17.26 -1.10
N PRO A 331 0.93 -17.04 0.18
CA PRO A 331 1.85 -17.34 1.28
C PRO A 331 2.04 -18.85 1.47
N GLU A 332 3.31 -19.28 1.53
CA GLU A 332 3.67 -20.66 1.86
C GLU A 332 3.29 -21.00 3.32
N PRO A 333 2.83 -22.23 3.61
CA PRO A 333 2.54 -22.67 4.96
C PRO A 333 3.78 -22.63 5.85
N CYS A 334 3.66 -22.28 7.12
CA CYS A 334 4.79 -22.26 8.05
C CYS A 334 4.42 -22.81 9.44
N PRO A 335 5.40 -23.05 10.35
CA PRO A 335 5.10 -23.43 11.72
C PRO A 335 4.28 -22.35 12.46
N PHE A 336 3.22 -22.76 13.13
CA PHE A 336 2.34 -21.87 13.89
C PHE A 336 1.81 -22.57 15.15
N LEU A 337 1.75 -21.84 16.27
CA LEU A 337 1.34 -22.29 17.62
C LEU A 337 2.13 -23.45 18.25
N SER A 338 2.58 -24.44 17.47
CA SER A 338 3.43 -25.55 17.91
C SER A 338 4.05 -26.26 16.71
N ARG A 339 5.33 -26.67 16.82
CA ARG A 339 6.01 -27.50 15.80
C ARG A 339 5.47 -28.93 15.72
N ASN A 340 4.60 -29.34 16.65
CA ASN A 340 3.93 -30.64 16.63
C ASN A 340 2.63 -30.63 15.81
N LEU A 341 2.18 -29.46 15.36
CA LEU A 341 1.05 -29.32 14.46
C LEU A 341 1.54 -29.24 13.01
N PRO A 342 0.71 -29.60 12.01
CA PRO A 342 1.01 -29.34 10.61
C PRO A 342 1.24 -27.84 10.36
N ILE A 343 2.12 -27.53 9.39
CA ILE A 343 2.30 -26.16 8.91
C ILE A 343 1.01 -25.62 8.29
N VAL A 344 0.81 -24.31 8.38
CA VAL A 344 -0.41 -23.64 7.90
C VAL A 344 -0.08 -22.25 7.33
N SER A 345 -0.80 -21.84 6.29
CA SER A 345 -0.66 -20.51 5.67
C SER A 345 -1.40 -19.47 6.51
N ILE A 346 -0.67 -18.46 6.97
CA ILE A 346 -1.14 -17.42 7.89
C ILE A 346 -0.50 -16.07 7.54
N ILE A 347 -1.09 -15.00 8.07
CA ILE A 347 -0.37 -13.74 8.26
C ILE A 347 0.70 -13.94 9.34
N ARG A 348 1.87 -13.32 9.16
CA ARG A 348 3.00 -13.47 10.08
C ARG A 348 3.88 -12.21 10.16
N PRO A 349 4.18 -11.70 11.37
CA PRO A 349 3.79 -12.22 12.68
C PRO A 349 2.32 -11.97 13.06
N THR A 350 1.85 -12.66 14.10
CA THR A 350 0.57 -12.38 14.80
C THR A 350 0.69 -12.42 16.33
N ASN A 351 1.92 -12.57 16.87
CA ASN A 351 2.17 -12.39 18.30
C ASN A 351 1.86 -10.94 18.72
N THR A 352 1.42 -10.77 19.96
CA THR A 352 0.90 -9.51 20.48
C THR A 352 1.89 -8.75 21.38
N GLU A 353 2.98 -9.39 21.81
CA GLU A 353 3.95 -8.80 22.72
C GLU A 353 4.79 -7.74 22.00
N GLY A 354 4.63 -6.47 22.41
CA GLY A 354 5.41 -5.35 21.87
C GLY A 354 5.09 -5.02 20.41
N VAL A 355 3.94 -5.47 19.88
CA VAL A 355 3.61 -5.32 18.45
C VAL A 355 3.48 -3.85 18.03
N ALA A 356 2.89 -3.00 18.87
CA ALA A 356 2.69 -1.59 18.57
C ALA A 356 4.03 -0.83 18.62
N THR A 357 4.84 -1.09 19.64
CA THR A 357 6.19 -0.51 19.75
C THR A 357 7.10 -1.02 18.62
N GLY A 358 6.96 -2.29 18.24
CA GLY A 358 7.68 -2.91 17.13
C GLY A 358 7.33 -2.26 15.78
N ALA A 359 6.04 -2.02 15.52
CA ALA A 359 5.59 -1.31 14.32
C ALA A 359 6.18 0.11 14.24
N LEU A 360 6.12 0.88 15.35
CA LEU A 360 6.71 2.22 15.39
C LEU A 360 8.24 2.19 15.18
N ALA A 361 8.93 1.22 15.80
CA ALA A 361 10.37 1.05 15.63
C ALA A 361 10.74 0.71 14.18
N PHE A 362 9.96 -0.15 13.53
CA PHE A 362 10.12 -0.53 12.13
C PHE A 362 9.97 0.68 11.20
N LEU A 363 8.87 1.43 11.32
CA LEU A 363 8.62 2.64 10.50
C LEU A 363 9.69 3.71 10.73
N THR A 364 10.17 3.85 11.97
CA THR A 364 11.27 4.76 12.30
C THR A 364 12.58 4.32 11.65
N ALA A 365 12.93 3.03 11.73
CA ALA A 365 14.15 2.48 11.16
C ALA A 365 14.18 2.55 9.63
N MET A 366 13.01 2.46 8.99
CA MET A 366 12.85 2.65 7.55
C MET A 366 13.14 4.09 7.10
N GLY A 367 13.18 5.07 8.02
CA GLY A 367 13.46 6.47 7.70
C GLY A 367 12.22 7.31 7.43
N LEU A 368 11.02 6.75 7.61
CA LEU A 368 9.74 7.42 7.32
C LEU A 368 9.55 8.73 8.08
N PHE A 369 10.21 8.86 9.24
CA PHE A 369 10.10 10.02 10.13
C PHE A 369 11.40 10.83 10.21
N ILE A 370 12.33 10.67 9.26
CA ILE A 370 13.54 11.51 9.19
C ILE A 370 13.13 12.97 9.03
N GLY A 371 13.57 13.81 9.99
CA GLY A 371 13.23 15.23 10.08
C GLY A 371 12.14 15.54 11.11
N GLN A 372 11.47 14.55 11.69
CA GLN A 372 10.46 14.76 12.72
C GLN A 372 11.05 15.23 14.05
N SER A 373 10.24 15.94 14.83
CA SER A 373 10.64 16.46 16.14
C SER A 373 10.68 15.39 17.22
N ALA A 374 11.44 15.63 18.31
CA ALA A 374 11.40 14.76 19.49
C ALA A 374 9.98 14.64 20.10
N ALA A 375 9.16 15.69 19.98
CA ALA A 375 7.78 15.68 20.46
C ALA A 375 6.90 14.70 19.66
N PHE A 376 7.12 14.59 18.35
CA PHE A 376 6.46 13.57 17.51
C PHE A 376 6.78 12.15 18.03
N PHE A 377 8.06 11.85 18.23
CA PHE A 377 8.48 10.53 18.71
C PHE A 377 7.96 10.22 20.11
N ASN A 378 7.95 11.20 21.02
CA ASN A 378 7.36 11.03 22.35
C ASN A 378 5.86 10.74 22.27
N TYR A 379 5.14 11.45 21.42
CA TYR A 379 3.70 11.25 21.22
C TYR A 379 3.41 9.85 20.66
N MET A 380 4.07 9.45 19.57
CA MET A 380 3.88 8.14 18.95
C MET A 380 4.29 6.99 19.88
N LYS A 381 5.40 7.16 20.61
CA LYS A 381 5.84 6.16 21.58
C LYS A 381 4.84 5.95 22.70
N GLN A 382 4.22 7.02 23.21
CA GLN A 382 3.17 6.90 24.22
C GLN A 382 1.98 6.10 23.70
N LEU A 383 1.50 6.41 22.49
CA LEU A 383 0.38 5.67 21.88
C LEU A 383 0.71 4.18 21.70
N ALA A 384 1.92 3.88 21.22
CA ALA A 384 2.36 2.49 21.04
C ALA A 384 2.44 1.73 22.37
N GLN A 385 3.01 2.37 23.41
CA GLN A 385 3.11 1.78 24.74
C GLN A 385 1.74 1.53 25.39
N ASP A 386 0.80 2.46 25.21
CA ASP A 386 -0.57 2.31 25.71
C ASP A 386 -1.28 1.12 25.02
N ALA A 387 -1.09 0.96 23.70
CA ALA A 387 -1.66 -0.16 22.94
C ALA A 387 -1.02 -1.51 23.33
N ASP A 388 0.31 -1.55 23.53
CA ASP A 388 1.00 -2.75 24.01
C ASP A 388 0.66 -3.11 25.46
N ALA A 389 0.24 -2.14 26.28
CA ALA A 389 -0.19 -2.34 27.65
C ALA A 389 -1.66 -2.78 27.77
N ALA A 390 -2.48 -2.62 26.72
CA ALA A 390 -3.88 -3.03 26.75
C ALA A 390 -3.99 -4.54 26.92
N GLU A 391 -4.66 -5.02 27.97
CA GLU A 391 -4.86 -6.46 28.19
C GLU A 391 -6.32 -6.81 27.97
N ARG A 392 -6.55 -8.01 27.42
CA ARG A 392 -7.90 -8.54 27.27
C ARG A 392 -8.42 -8.96 28.63
N GLU A 393 -9.49 -8.31 29.09
CA GLU A 393 -10.17 -8.71 30.31
C GLU A 393 -11.07 -9.91 30.01
N CYS A 394 -10.80 -11.04 30.65
CA CYS A 394 -11.68 -12.20 30.61
C CYS A 394 -12.83 -11.97 31.61
N SER A 395 -14.01 -11.59 31.10
CA SER A 395 -15.25 -11.50 31.88
C SER A 395 -15.84 -12.87 32.22
#